data_AF-A0A9J6H5J9-F1
#
_entry.id   AF-A0A9J6H5J9-F1
#
_cell.length_a   1.000
_cell.length_b   1.000
_cell.length_c   1.000
_cell.angle_alpha   90.00
_cell.angle_beta   90.00
_cell.angle_gamma   90.00
#
_symmetry.space_group_name_H-M   'P 1'
#
loop_
_entity.id
_entity.type
_entity.pdbx_description
1 polymer ?
#
loop_
_entity_poly.entity_id
_entity_poly.type
_entity_poly.pdbx_seq_one_letter_code
_entity_poly.pdbx_strand_id
1 'polypeptide(L)'
;MGTRASMIKSDYDAALRNYAREKVFMEAARIVCTISETTGRKFSLIWTPPHSALPGNEKAHEASRAFCNQAERKSEEVPFDTGGRIVSGHITK
;
A
#
# COMPACT_ATOMS: atom_id res chain seq x y z
N MET A 1 -3.83 12.16 -12.31
CA MET A 1 -2.63 12.14 -13.18
C MET A 1 -1.67 11.10 -12.63
N GLY A 2 -1.80 9.84 -13.04
CA GLY A 2 -0.86 8.78 -12.67
C GLY A 2 0.49 8.93 -13.39
N THR A 3 1.53 8.37 -12.78
CA THR A 3 2.88 8.28 -13.35
C THR A 3 2.91 7.34 -14.56
N ARG A 4 3.79 7.54 -15.54
CA ARG A 4 4.08 6.58 -16.64
C ARG A 4 5.32 5.69 -16.38
N ALA A 5 5.85 5.67 -15.16
CA ALA A 5 7.02 4.86 -14.78
C ALA A 5 6.88 3.36 -15.11
N SER A 6 7.76 2.82 -15.94
CA SER A 6 7.84 1.37 -16.21
C SER A 6 8.55 0.59 -15.10
N MET A 7 9.11 1.29 -14.11
CA MET A 7 9.91 0.75 -13.02
C MET A 7 9.51 1.40 -11.69
N ILE A 8 9.26 0.58 -10.68
CA ILE A 8 8.97 0.98 -9.30
C ILE A 8 10.11 0.46 -8.44
N LYS A 9 10.73 1.35 -7.66
CA LYS A 9 11.74 0.99 -6.67
C LYS A 9 11.09 1.01 -5.29
N SER A 10 11.36 0.00 -4.48
CA SER A 10 10.89 -0.05 -3.10
C SER A 10 11.93 -0.70 -2.21
N ASP A 11 12.07 -0.14 -1.02
CA ASP A 11 12.93 -0.61 0.06
C ASP A 11 12.23 -1.57 1.05
N TYR A 12 10.91 -1.75 0.91
CA TYR A 12 10.14 -2.58 1.81
C TYR A 12 10.17 -4.06 1.38
N ASP A 13 11.14 -4.80 1.95
CA ASP A 13 11.39 -6.22 1.66
C ASP A 13 10.13 -7.09 1.77
N ALA A 14 9.30 -6.87 2.80
CA ALA A 14 8.09 -7.66 2.99
C ALA A 14 7.07 -7.45 1.85
N ALA A 15 6.89 -6.23 1.35
CA ALA A 15 6.01 -5.99 0.20
C ALA A 15 6.53 -6.67 -1.06
N LEU A 16 7.84 -6.63 -1.30
CA LEU A 16 8.43 -7.28 -2.47
C LEU A 16 8.30 -8.80 -2.41
N ARG A 17 8.57 -9.40 -1.25
CA ARG A 17 8.39 -10.84 -1.05
C ARG A 17 6.95 -11.29 -1.23
N ASN A 18 6.01 -10.48 -0.74
CA ASN A 18 4.59 -10.74 -0.88
C ASN A 18 4.17 -10.64 -2.36
N TYR A 19 4.60 -9.59 -3.06
CA TYR A 19 4.36 -9.42 -4.50
C TYR A 19 4.95 -10.58 -5.32
N ALA A 20 6.21 -10.94 -5.08
CA ALA A 20 6.89 -12.04 -5.79
C ALA A 20 6.25 -13.41 -5.54
N ARG A 21 5.49 -13.57 -4.44
CA ARG A 21 4.75 -14.78 -4.10
C ARG A 21 3.26 -14.68 -4.45
N GLU A 22 2.85 -13.65 -5.19
CA GLU A 22 1.45 -13.37 -5.55
C GLU A 22 0.52 -13.22 -4.33
N LYS A 23 1.09 -12.89 -3.16
CA LYS A 23 0.36 -12.65 -1.92
C LYS A 23 0.03 -11.17 -1.82
N VAL A 24 -1.14 -10.78 -2.28
CA VAL A 24 -1.65 -9.41 -2.16
C VAL A 24 -2.74 -9.38 -1.12
N PHE A 25 -2.63 -8.49 -0.13
CA PHE A 25 -3.72 -8.25 0.83
C PHE A 25 -4.96 -7.74 0.10
N MET A 26 -6.15 -8.15 0.55
CA MET A 26 -7.42 -7.80 -0.11
C MET A 26 -7.61 -6.29 -0.24
N GLU A 27 -7.22 -5.53 0.78
CA GLU A 27 -7.25 -4.07 0.78
C GLU A 27 -6.35 -3.49 -0.31
N ALA A 28 -5.12 -4.00 -0.45
CA ALA A 28 -4.19 -3.57 -1.49
C ALA A 28 -4.73 -3.91 -2.88
N ALA A 29 -5.32 -5.09 -3.06
CA ALA A 29 -5.95 -5.49 -4.32
C ALA A 29 -7.14 -4.58 -4.67
N ARG A 30 -8.00 -4.25 -3.70
CA ARG A 30 -9.11 -3.30 -3.91
C ARG A 30 -8.61 -1.93 -4.36
N ILE A 31 -7.56 -1.41 -3.71
CA ILE A 31 -6.97 -0.11 -4.08
C ILE A 31 -6.47 -0.15 -5.53
N VAL A 32 -5.70 -1.17 -5.90
CA VAL A 32 -5.16 -1.31 -7.26
C VAL A 32 -6.28 -1.44 -8.28
N CYS A 33 -7.29 -2.29 -8.04
CA CYS A 33 -8.41 -2.47 -8.96
C CYS A 33 -9.30 -1.21 -9.10
N THR A 34 -9.31 -0.32 -8.10
CA THR A 34 -10.09 0.92 -8.15
C THR A 34 -9.43 1.99 -9.02
N ILE A 35 -8.12 1.89 -9.27
CA ILE A 35 -7.38 2.85 -10.09
C ILE A 35 -7.32 2.34 -11.53
N SER A 36 -8.24 2.84 -12.38
CA SER A 36 -8.34 2.44 -13.80
C SER A 36 -7.03 2.57 -14.59
N GLU A 37 -6.19 3.54 -14.23
CA GLU A 37 -4.87 3.79 -14.85
C GLU A 37 -3.82 2.70 -14.52
N THR A 38 -4.09 1.83 -13.54
CA THR A 38 -3.17 0.75 -13.13
C THR A 38 -3.55 -0.62 -13.70
N THR A 39 -4.81 -0.79 -14.12
CA THR A 39 -5.31 -2.04 -14.69
C THR A 39 -4.62 -2.35 -16.03
N GLY A 40 -3.94 -3.49 -16.11
CA GLY A 40 -3.25 -3.96 -17.33
C GLY A 40 -1.87 -3.37 -17.58
N ARG A 41 -1.37 -2.49 -16.70
CA ARG A 41 -0.04 -1.90 -16.85
C ARG A 41 1.05 -2.85 -16.39
N LYS A 42 2.03 -3.08 -17.26
CA LYS A 42 3.27 -3.81 -16.91
C LYS A 42 4.29 -2.86 -16.30
N PHE A 43 4.87 -3.25 -15.18
CA PHE A 43 5.98 -2.55 -14.54
C PHE A 43 6.94 -3.55 -13.90
N SER A 44 8.19 -3.14 -13.73
CA SER A 44 9.19 -3.90 -12.96
C SER A 44 9.22 -3.37 -11.53
N LEU A 45 9.12 -4.24 -10.53
CA LEU A 45 9.31 -3.91 -9.12
C LEU A 45 10.73 -4.30 -8.70
N ILE A 46 11.52 -3.33 -8.24
CA ILE A 46 12.94 -3.51 -7.92
C ILE A 46 13.18 -3.23 -6.44
N TRP A 47 13.88 -4.15 -5.78
CA TRP A 47 14.32 -3.96 -4.40
C TRP A 47 15.47 -2.97 -4.34
N THR A 48 15.41 -2.06 -3.37
CA THR A 48 16.51 -1.17 -3.03
C THR A 48 16.87 -1.31 -1.55
N PRO A 49 18.16 -1.30 -1.17
CA PRO A 49 18.51 -1.39 0.23
C PRO A 49 17.92 -0.22 1.03
N PRO A 50 17.36 -0.46 2.23
CA PRO A 50 16.98 0.61 3.14
C PRO A 50 18.15 1.57 3.37
N HIS A 51 17.87 2.85 3.52
CA HIS A 51 18.87 3.90 3.77
C HIS A 51 19.87 4.14 2.63
N SER A 52 19.57 3.68 1.40
CA SER A 52 20.37 4.04 0.21
C SER A 52 20.24 5.51 -0.21
N ALA A 53 19.50 6.32 0.56
CA ALA A 53 19.24 7.75 0.33
C ALA A 53 18.81 8.07 -1.11
N LEU A 54 18.00 7.18 -1.72
CA LEU A 54 17.51 7.40 -3.06
C LEU A 54 16.51 8.56 -3.02
N PRO A 55 16.75 9.68 -3.72
CA PRO A 55 15.93 10.89 -3.56
C PRO A 55 14.44 10.68 -3.82
N GLY A 56 14.08 9.74 -4.71
CA GLY A 56 12.69 9.37 -4.95
C GLY A 56 12.05 8.52 -3.85
N ASN A 57 12.85 7.65 -3.20
CA ASN A 57 12.40 6.82 -2.09
C ASN A 57 12.19 7.65 -0.83
N GLU A 58 13.12 8.56 -0.52
CA GLU A 58 12.98 9.46 0.64
C GLU A 58 11.74 10.35 0.51
N LYS A 59 11.50 10.93 -0.68
CA LYS A 59 10.27 11.70 -0.95
C LYS A 59 9.00 10.86 -0.78
N ALA A 60 9.03 9.60 -1.23
CA ALA A 60 7.89 8.70 -1.04
C ALA A 60 7.67 8.40 0.44
N HIS A 61 8.75 8.16 1.20
CA HIS A 61 8.70 7.92 2.63
C HIS A 61 8.14 9.13 3.39
N GLU A 62 8.63 10.35 3.11
CA GLU A 62 8.12 11.60 3.69
C GLU A 62 6.63 11.81 3.38
N ALA A 63 6.22 11.58 2.13
CA ALA A 63 4.83 11.67 1.72
C ALA A 63 3.94 10.67 2.49
N SER A 64 4.38 9.40 2.61
CA SER A 64 3.68 8.38 3.40
C SER A 64 3.53 8.80 4.86
N ARG A 65 4.57 9.36 5.49
CA ARG A 65 4.51 9.85 6.87
C ARG A 65 3.49 10.96 7.04
N ALA A 66 3.41 11.90 6.11
CA ALA A 66 2.42 12.98 6.16
C ALA A 66 0.99 12.45 6.13
N PHE A 67 0.71 11.40 5.33
CA PHE A 67 -0.60 10.75 5.31
C PHE A 67 -0.91 9.96 6.58
N CYS A 68 0.07 9.26 7.17
CA CYS A 68 -0.11 8.58 8.45
C CYS A 68 -0.50 9.55 9.56
N ASN A 69 0.24 10.65 9.70
CA ASN A 69 -0.06 11.69 10.70
C ASN A 69 -1.47 12.29 10.50
N GLN A 70 -1.89 12.46 9.23
CA GLN A 70 -3.24 12.93 8.93
C GLN A 70 -4.33 11.92 9.30
N ALA A 71 -4.08 10.63 9.09
CA ALA A 71 -5.01 9.55 9.43
C ALA A 71 -5.16 9.41 10.95
N GLU A 72 -4.05 9.49 11.70
CA GLU A 72 -4.04 9.46 13.17
C GLU A 72 -4.90 10.60 13.74
N ARG A 73 -4.68 11.84 13.27
CA ARG A 73 -5.49 13.00 13.68
C ARG A 73 -6.98 12.83 13.40
N LYS A 74 -7.34 12.23 12.26
CA LYS A 74 -8.76 11.96 11.95
C LYS A 74 -9.35 10.86 12.82
N SER A 75 -8.56 9.87 13.24
CA SER A 75 -9.03 8.80 14.13
C SER A 75 -9.32 9.29 15.55
N GLU A 76 -8.67 10.38 16.00
CA GLU A 76 -8.95 11.04 17.28
C GLU A 76 -10.25 11.86 17.27
N GLU A 77 -10.70 12.29 16.09
CA GLU A 77 -11.95 13.07 15.92
C GLU A 77 -13.22 12.19 15.83
N VAL A 78 -13.08 10.86 15.70
CA VAL A 78 -14.22 9.93 15.69
C VAL A 78 -14.28 9.20 17.03
N PRO A 79 -15.38 9.29 17.81
CA PRO A 79 -15.51 8.50 19.02
C PRO A 79 -15.40 7.02 18.67
N PHE A 80 -14.48 6.34 19.34
CA PHE A 80 -14.26 4.89 19.23
C PHE A 80 -15.49 4.14 19.77
N ASP A 81 -16.45 3.81 18.90
CA ASP A 81 -17.51 2.87 19.24
C ASP A 81 -16.93 1.46 19.30
N THR A 82 -16.85 0.92 20.51
CA THR A 82 -16.30 -0.41 20.80
C THR A 82 -17.33 -1.51 20.53
N GLY A 83 -18.05 -1.40 19.43
CA GLY A 83 -19.08 -2.34 18.98
C GLY A 83 -18.45 -3.60 18.39
N GLY A 84 -17.88 -4.45 19.24
CA GLY A 84 -17.26 -5.71 18.86
C GLY A 84 -18.20 -6.59 18.01
N ARG A 85 -17.73 -6.96 16.81
CA ARG A 85 -18.21 -8.15 16.12
C ARG A 85 -17.15 -8.69 15.17
N ILE A 86 -16.42 -9.70 15.63
CA ILE A 86 -15.72 -10.63 14.74
C ILE A 86 -16.83 -11.39 14.00
N VAL A 87 -17.10 -11.02 12.74
CA VAL A 87 -17.90 -11.86 11.86
C VAL A 87 -16.99 -12.90 11.23
N SER A 88 -16.97 -14.08 11.87
CA SER A 88 -16.60 -15.33 11.20
C SER A 88 -17.57 -15.53 10.03
N GLY A 89 -17.06 -15.39 8.80
CA GLY A 89 -17.83 -15.58 7.58
C GLY A 89 -17.42 -16.87 6.89
N HIS A 90 -18.29 -17.88 6.96
CA HIS A 90 -18.27 -19.08 6.13
C HIS A 90 -18.18 -18.72 4.63
N ILE A 91 -17.23 -19.34 3.92
CA ILE A 91 -17.28 -19.47 2.47
C ILE A 91 -18.22 -20.63 2.16
N THR A 92 -19.35 -20.34 1.52
CA THR A 92 -20.25 -21.37 0.98
C THR A 92 -19.97 -21.53 -0.51
N LYS A 93 -19.42 -22.71 -0.82
CA LYS A 93 -19.29 -23.46 -2.10
C LYS A 93 -18.86 -22.72 -3.36
#